data_AF-A0A3C2E6L1-F1
#
_entry.id   AF-A0A3C2E6L1-F1
#
_cell.length_a   1.000
_cell.length_b   1.000
_cell.length_c   1.000
_cell.angle_alpha   90.00
_cell.angle_beta   90.00
_cell.angle_gamma   90.00
#
_symmetry.space_group_name_H-M   'P 1'
#
loop_
_entity.id
_entity.type
_entity.pdbx_description
1 polymer ?
#
loop_
_entity_poly.entity_id
_entity_poly.type
_entity_poly.pdbx_seq_one_letter_code
_entity_poly.pdbx_strand_id
1 'polypeptide(L)'
;MYDRDAGILELYEDVRIADANGFTFMTSGARVFVDEGRVEGLSPLQGRGPLGDISCDSYEVLEDGNRVICKGNVKTVLYPAPEDTNETIEGETDGSQ
;
A
#
# COMPACT_ATOMS: atom_id res chain seq x y z
N MET A 1 19.68 -10.54 -0.58
CA MET A 1 21.12 -10.41 -0.30
C MET A 1 21.34 -9.12 0.45
N TYR A 2 22.20 -9.10 1.48
CA TYR A 2 22.54 -7.87 2.21
C TYR A 2 24.02 -7.54 2.01
N ASP A 3 24.29 -6.30 1.60
CA ASP A 3 25.62 -5.71 1.53
C ASP A 3 25.72 -4.62 2.61
N ARG A 4 26.51 -4.91 3.65
CA ARG A 4 26.66 -4.03 4.81
C ARG A 4 27.48 -2.79 4.48
N ASP A 5 28.52 -2.93 3.66
CA ASP A 5 29.44 -1.83 3.35
C ASP A 5 28.75 -0.81 2.42
N ALA A 6 27.83 -1.29 1.57
CA ALA A 6 27.01 -0.44 0.71
C ALA A 6 25.70 0.06 1.36
N GLY A 7 25.30 -0.48 2.51
CA GLY A 7 24.00 -0.16 3.13
C GLY A 7 22.80 -0.63 2.30
N ILE A 8 22.96 -1.69 1.49
CA ILE A 8 21.97 -2.16 0.52
C ILE A 8 21.42 -3.54 0.90
N LEU A 9 20.10 -3.67 0.92
CA LEU A 9 19.40 -4.94 1.07
C LEU A 9 18.55 -5.21 -0.18
N GLU A 10 18.85 -6.29 -0.89
CA GLU A 10 18.03 -6.75 -2.02
C GLU A 10 17.12 -7.92 -1.58
N LEU A 11 15.84 -7.79 -1.89
CA LEU A 11 14.77 -8.73 -1.58
C LEU A 11 14.20 -9.31 -2.87
N TYR A 12 13.85 -10.60 -2.87
CA TYR A 12 13.40 -11.31 -4.07
C TYR A 12 12.23 -12.27 -3.78
N GLU A 13 11.57 -12.68 -4.86
CA GLU A 13 10.48 -13.67 -4.93
C GLU A 13 9.12 -13.19 -4.39
N ASP A 14 8.95 -13.12 -3.07
CA ASP A 14 7.67 -12.76 -2.44
C ASP A 14 7.85 -11.59 -1.49
N VAL A 15 8.06 -10.40 -2.08
CA VAL A 15 8.23 -9.17 -1.30
C VAL A 15 6.86 -8.54 -1.06
N ARG A 16 6.49 -8.45 0.22
CA ARG A 16 5.27 -7.78 0.68
C ARG A 16 5.61 -6.55 1.52
N ILE A 17 5.05 -5.41 1.14
CA ILE A 17 5.16 -4.14 1.85
C ILE A 17 3.76 -3.79 2.34
N ALA A 18 3.59 -3.51 3.63
CA ALA A 18 2.31 -3.12 4.21
C ALA A 18 2.45 -1.82 5.00
N ASP A 19 1.45 -0.95 4.93
CA ASP A 19 1.37 0.26 5.73
C ASP A 19 0.29 0.17 6.84
N ALA A 20 0.30 1.13 7.75
CA ALA A 20 -0.65 1.19 8.87
C ALA A 20 -2.08 1.60 8.45
N ASN A 21 -2.25 2.15 7.25
CA ASN A 21 -3.54 2.56 6.69
C ASN A 21 -4.25 1.44 5.94
N GLY A 22 -3.65 0.24 5.87
CA GLY A 22 -4.25 -0.94 5.26
C GLY A 22 -3.90 -1.15 3.79
N PHE A 23 -2.93 -0.42 3.24
CA PHE A 23 -2.38 -0.78 1.93
C PHE A 23 -1.41 -1.95 2.05
N THR A 24 -1.49 -2.87 1.09
CA THR A 24 -0.54 -3.95 0.90
C THR A 24 -0.05 -3.93 -0.54
N PHE A 25 1.26 -3.86 -0.73
CA PHE A 25 1.93 -3.94 -2.01
C PHE A 25 2.70 -5.26 -2.13
N MET A 26 2.65 -5.84 -3.33
CA MET A 26 3.32 -7.08 -3.69
C MET A 26 4.23 -6.83 -4.90
N THR A 27 5.45 -7.37 -4.82
CA THR A 27 6.41 -7.40 -5.94
C THR A 27 7.33 -8.61 -5.79
N SER A 28 8.07 -8.93 -6.85
CA SER A 28 9.08 -10.00 -6.85
C SER A 28 10.50 -9.51 -6.58
N GLY A 29 10.72 -8.19 -6.50
CA GLY A 29 12.08 -7.64 -6.38
C GLY A 29 12.10 -6.22 -5.85
N ALA A 30 12.90 -5.98 -4.82
CA ALA A 30 13.10 -4.66 -4.23
C ALA A 30 14.55 -4.47 -3.78
N ARG A 31 15.07 -3.24 -3.88
CA ARG A 31 16.33 -2.82 -3.30
C ARG A 31 16.06 -1.77 -2.24
N VAL A 32 16.53 -2.01 -1.02
CA VAL A 32 16.41 -1.09 0.11
C VAL A 32 17.78 -0.44 0.34
N PHE A 33 17.80 0.88 0.37
CA PHE A 33 18.91 1.72 0.77
C PHE A 33 18.69 2.11 2.23
N VAL A 34 19.31 1.37 3.15
CA VAL A 34 19.00 1.43 4.59
C VAL A 34 19.30 2.80 5.18
N ASP A 35 20.44 3.39 4.81
CA ASP A 35 20.87 4.70 5.35
C ASP A 35 20.05 5.87 4.78
N GLU A 36 19.41 5.68 3.63
CA GLU A 36 18.60 6.72 2.97
C GLU A 36 17.11 6.62 3.32
N GLY A 37 16.67 5.55 3.99
CA GLY A 37 15.24 5.29 4.20
C GLY A 37 14.47 5.13 2.88
N ARG A 38 15.14 4.65 1.81
CA ARG A 38 14.61 4.59 0.44
C ARG A 38 14.50 3.17 -0.06
N VAL A 39 13.47 2.89 -0.85
CA VAL A 39 13.30 1.62 -1.57
C VAL A 39 13.13 1.87 -3.06
N GLU A 40 13.83 1.10 -3.88
CA GLU A 40 13.70 1.05 -5.33
C GLU A 40 13.08 -0.28 -5.74
N GLY A 41 12.03 -0.23 -6.57
CA GLY A 41 11.40 -1.41 -7.16
C GLY A 41 12.22 -1.98 -8.30
N LEU A 42 12.63 -3.25 -8.18
CA LEU A 42 13.33 -3.98 -9.24
C LEU A 42 12.36 -4.77 -10.15
N SER A 43 11.07 -4.76 -9.82
CA SER A 43 10.01 -5.48 -10.51
C SER A 43 8.69 -4.71 -10.41
N PRO A 44 7.69 -5.03 -11.27
CA PRO A 44 6.37 -4.41 -11.20
C PRO A 44 5.73 -4.50 -9.81
N LEU A 45 4.92 -3.50 -9.49
CA LEU A 45 4.18 -3.40 -8.23
C LEU A 45 2.71 -3.69 -8.45
N GLN A 46 2.12 -4.44 -7.53
CA GLN A 46 0.66 -4.58 -7.40
C GLN A 46 0.27 -4.19 -5.97
N GLY A 47 -0.54 -3.15 -5.83
CA GLY A 47 -1.06 -2.67 -4.56
C GLY A 47 -2.55 -2.94 -4.42
N ARG A 48 -2.95 -3.27 -3.19
CA ARG A 48 -4.33 -3.42 -2.75
C ARG A 48 -4.52 -2.59 -1.50
N GLY A 49 -5.57 -1.78 -1.44
CA GLY A 49 -5.86 -0.97 -0.26
C GLY A 49 -7.33 -0.64 -0.10
N PRO A 50 -7.68 0.12 0.96
CA PRO A 50 -9.07 0.41 1.31
C PRO A 50 -9.83 1.16 0.21
N LEU A 51 -9.12 1.98 -0.57
CA LEU A 51 -9.70 2.80 -1.64
C LEU A 51 -9.74 2.08 -2.99
N GLY A 52 -9.00 0.98 -3.17
CA GLY A 52 -8.78 0.44 -4.51
C GLY A 52 -7.52 -0.39 -4.71
N ASP A 53 -7.33 -0.79 -5.96
CA ASP A 53 -6.16 -1.49 -6.46
C ASP A 53 -5.28 -0.55 -7.30
N ILE A 54 -3.97 -0.77 -7.28
CA ILE A 54 -2.98 -0.05 -8.10
C ILE A 54 -1.98 -1.03 -8.72
N SER A 55 -1.52 -0.74 -9.93
CA SER A 55 -0.42 -1.46 -10.57
C SER A 55 0.47 -0.53 -11.36
N CYS A 56 1.77 -0.81 -11.41
CA CYS A 56 2.75 -0.06 -12.18
C CYS A 56 4.00 -0.89 -12.49
N ASP A 57 4.80 -0.44 -13.45
CA ASP A 57 6.01 -1.15 -13.88
C ASP A 57 7.18 -0.99 -12.92
N SER A 58 7.28 0.18 -12.28
CA SER A 58 8.30 0.47 -11.27
C SER A 58 7.78 1.39 -10.18
N TYR A 59 8.47 1.39 -9.05
CA TYR A 59 8.08 2.18 -7.89
C TYR A 59 9.28 2.62 -7.07
N GLU A 60 9.09 3.70 -6.31
CA GLU A 60 10.04 4.15 -5.29
C GLU A 60 9.29 4.43 -3.99
N VAL A 61 9.90 4.04 -2.87
CA VAL A 61 9.45 4.43 -1.53
C VAL A 61 10.46 5.43 -0.99
N LEU A 62 9.98 6.59 -0.56
CA LEU A 62 10.77 7.72 -0.08
C LEU A 62 10.30 8.12 1.31
N GLU A 63 11.06 9.02 1.94
CA GLU A 63 10.69 9.66 3.20
C GLU A 63 10.38 8.62 4.30
N ASP A 64 11.25 7.61 4.43
CA ASP A 64 11.13 6.53 5.43
C ASP A 64 9.82 5.74 5.35
N GLY A 65 9.24 5.61 4.15
CA GLY A 65 7.98 4.90 3.95
C GLY A 65 6.76 5.79 3.80
N ASN A 66 6.88 7.10 4.04
CA ASN A 66 5.73 8.01 4.02
C ASN A 66 5.22 8.32 2.60
N ARG A 67 6.03 8.05 1.58
CA ARG A 67 5.68 8.37 0.20
C ARG A 67 6.05 7.26 -0.77
N VAL A 68 5.06 6.79 -1.53
CA VAL A 68 5.25 5.83 -2.63
C VAL A 68 4.98 6.52 -3.97
N ILE A 69 5.93 6.40 -4.90
CA ILE A 69 5.82 6.90 -6.27
C ILE A 69 5.73 5.72 -7.23
N CYS A 70 4.61 5.58 -7.93
CA CYS A 70 4.41 4.58 -8.99
C CYS A 70 4.73 5.19 -10.37
N LYS A 71 5.46 4.47 -11.22
CA LYS A 71 5.90 4.92 -12.56
C LYS A 71 5.70 3.80 -13.59
N GLY A 72 5.41 4.19 -14.83
CA GLY A 72 5.23 3.26 -15.95
C GLY A 72 3.89 2.50 -15.91
N ASN A 73 3.14 2.56 -17.02
CA ASN A 73 1.85 1.89 -17.22
C ASN A 73 0.94 1.86 -15.98
N VAL A 74 0.85 3.00 -15.28
CA VAL A 74 0.14 3.08 -14.00
C VAL A 74 -1.35 2.89 -14.25
N LYS A 75 -1.94 1.92 -13.56
CA LYS A 75 -3.38 1.65 -13.58
C LYS A 75 -3.91 1.59 -12.16
N THR A 76 -4.96 2.35 -11.91
CA THR A 76 -5.66 2.43 -10.62
C THR A 76 -7.13 2.10 -10.82
N VAL A 77 -7.68 1.27 -9.94
CA VAL A 77 -9.12 0.98 -9.85
C VAL A 77 -9.58 1.42 -8.46
N LEU A 78 -10.49 2.40 -8.40
CA LEU A 78 -11.04 2.89 -7.14
C LEU A 78 -12.39 2.22 -6.88
N TYR A 79 -12.60 1.80 -5.63
CA TYR A 79 -13.87 1.27 -5.18
C TYR A 79 -14.67 2.37 -4.49
N PRO A 80 -15.98 2.46 -4.72
CA PRO A 80 -16.82 3.36 -3.95
C PRO A 80 -16.75 2.97 -2.47
N ALA A 81 -16.69 3.97 -1.60
CA ALA A 81 -16.86 3.72 -0.18
C ALA A 81 -18.22 3.02 0.02
N PRO A 82 -18.32 2.00 0.90
CA PRO A 82 -19.63 1.50 1.28
C PRO A 82 -20.46 2.69 1.75
N GLU A 83 -21.68 2.80 1.24
CA GLU A 83 -22.62 3.82 1.69
C GLU A 83 -22.70 3.68 3.22
N ASP A 84 -22.40 4.77 3.94
CA ASP A 84 -22.63 4.88 5.38
C ASP A 84 -24.14 4.75 5.59
N THR A 85 -24.61 3.50 5.62
CA THR A 85 -25.95 3.14 6.07
C THR A 85 -25.91 3.26 7.58
N ASN A 86 -25.80 4.51 8.03
CA ASN A 86 -26.09 4.89 9.39
C ASN A 86 -27.60 4.76 9.52
N GLU A 87 -28.06 3.51 9.69
CA GLU A 87 -29.43 3.18 10.02
C GLU A 87 -29.75 3.98 11.27
N THR A 88 -30.48 5.08 11.07
CA THR A 88 -31.05 5.83 12.18
C THR A 88 -32.09 4.88 12.74
N ILE A 89 -31.71 4.12 13.77
CA ILE A 89 -32.66 3.37 14.58
C ILE A 89 -33.46 4.46 15.29
N GLU A 90 -34.52 4.93 14.63
CA GLU A 90 -35.56 5.73 15.26
C GLU A 90 -36.09 4.88 16.41
N GLY A 91 -35.80 5.34 17.63
CA GLY A 91 -36.22 4.66 18.84
C GLY A 91 -37.73 4.47 18.81
N GLU A 92 -38.14 3.20 18.72
CA GLU A 92 -39.49 2.76 19.02
C GLU A 92 -39.76 3.05 20.50
N THR A 93 -40.28 4.24 20.82
CA THR A 93 -40.90 4.50 22.12
C THR A 93 -42.28 3.89 22.11
N ASP A 94 -42.35 2.61 22.46
CA ASP A 94 -43.55 1.99 23.03
C ASP A 94 -43.83 2.64 24.39
N GLY A 95 -45.01 3.23 24.52
CA GLY A 95 -45.40 4.03 25.68
C GLY A 95 -46.91 4.18 25.77
N SER A 96 -47.57 3.06 26.04
CA SER A 96 -48.94 2.91 26.56
C SER A 96 -49.44 4.08 27.44
N GLN A 97 -50.56 4.72 27.04
CA GLN A 97 -51.88 4.68 27.70
C GLN A 97 -52.75 5.87 27.30
#